data_AF-A0A0F3PXS9-F1
#
_entry.id   AF-A0A0F3PXS9-F1
#
_cell.length_a   1.000
_cell.length_b   1.000
_cell.length_c   1.000
_cell.angle_alpha   90.00
_cell.angle_beta   90.00
_cell.angle_gamma   90.00
#
_symmetry.space_group_name_H-M   'P 1'
#
loop_
_entity.id
_entity.type
_entity.pdbx_description
1 polymer ?
#
loop_
_entity_poly.entity_id
_entity_poly.type
_entity_poly.pdbx_seq_one_letter_code
_entity_poly.pdbx_strand_id
1 'polypeptide(L)'
;MNNLVGGSADLTSSNNTKASWMKPITKEDFSGSYIHYGIREHAMAACMNGMALHAGVIPYGGTFLVFSDYCRPAIRLSALMALQAIYVMTHDSIGVGEDGPTHQPVEHLA
;
A
#
# COMPACT_ATOMS: atom_id res chain seq x y z
N MET A 1 -4.30 17.44 13.41
CA MET A 1 -3.21 17.06 12.50
C MET A 1 -3.60 15.76 11.84
N ASN A 2 -3.51 15.68 10.50
CA ASN A 2 -3.81 14.46 9.78
C ASN A 2 -2.50 13.69 9.61
N ASN A 3 -2.28 12.65 10.42
CA ASN A 3 -1.02 11.92 10.46
C ASN A 3 -0.96 10.81 9.40
N LEU A 4 -1.96 10.73 8.52
CA LEU A 4 -2.04 9.74 7.47
C LEU A 4 -1.09 10.09 6.31
N VAL A 5 -0.13 9.21 6.03
CA VAL A 5 0.82 9.32 4.92
C VAL A 5 0.83 8.00 4.18
N GLY A 6 0.82 8.01 2.86
CA GLY A 6 0.84 6.75 2.12
C GLY A 6 0.59 6.90 0.65
N GLY A 7 0.28 5.81 -0.04
CA GLY A 7 0.06 5.86 -1.47
C GLY A 7 -0.16 4.50 -2.10
N SER A 8 0.35 4.29 -3.31
CA SER A 8 0.14 3.04 -4.04
C SER A 8 1.36 2.62 -4.85
N ALA A 9 1.50 1.31 -5.03
CA ALA A 9 2.48 0.69 -5.91
C ALA A 9 2.08 0.87 -7.40
N ASP A 10 2.15 2.11 -7.89
CA ASP A 10 1.78 2.53 -9.26
C ASP A 10 0.33 2.28 -9.69
N LEU A 11 -0.54 1.91 -8.75
CA LEU A 11 -1.95 1.61 -8.98
C LEU A 11 -2.87 2.66 -8.34
N THR A 12 -2.44 3.93 -8.33
CA THR A 12 -3.14 5.01 -7.60
C THR A 12 -4.59 5.19 -8.04
N SER A 13 -4.85 5.24 -9.34
CA SER A 13 -6.20 5.40 -9.89
C SER A 13 -7.05 4.15 -9.69
N SER A 14 -6.45 2.96 -9.83
CA SER A 14 -7.15 1.69 -9.69
C SER A 14 -7.52 1.38 -8.24
N ASN A 15 -6.64 1.71 -7.30
CA ASN A 15 -6.88 1.49 -5.87
C ASN A 15 -7.66 2.62 -5.19
N ASN A 16 -7.83 3.76 -5.87
CA ASN A 16 -8.45 4.97 -5.32
C ASN A 16 -7.81 5.43 -3.98
N THR A 17 -6.48 5.44 -3.92
CA THR A 17 -5.72 5.68 -2.68
C THR A 17 -5.38 7.13 -2.42
N LYS A 18 -5.60 8.04 -3.37
CA LYS A 18 -5.21 9.46 -3.26
C LYS A 18 -6.43 10.33 -2.95
N ALA A 19 -6.51 10.84 -1.72
CA ALA A 19 -7.52 11.83 -1.37
C ALA A 19 -7.22 13.19 -2.03
N SER A 20 -8.26 13.99 -2.28
CA SER A 20 -8.16 15.27 -3.00
C SER A 20 -7.22 16.29 -2.35
N TRP A 21 -7.05 16.24 -1.03
CA TRP A 21 -6.18 17.13 -0.26
C TRP A 21 -4.72 16.65 -0.18
N MET A 22 -4.42 15.44 -0.62
CA MET A 22 -3.08 14.88 -0.52
C MET A 22 -2.16 15.41 -1.63
N LYS A 23 -1.00 15.93 -1.23
CA LYS A 23 0.06 16.35 -2.14
C LYS A 23 1.15 15.27 -2.25
N PRO A 24 1.73 15.04 -3.45
CA PRO A 24 2.88 14.16 -3.61
C PRO A 24 4.06 14.59 -2.74
N ILE A 25 4.79 13.61 -2.21
CA ILE A 25 6.14 13.79 -1.70
C ILE A 25 7.10 13.68 -2.88
N THR A 26 7.92 14.71 -3.11
CA THR A 26 8.95 14.72 -4.15
C THR A 26 10.32 15.02 -3.55
N LYS A 27 11.37 14.92 -4.36
CA LYS A 27 12.73 15.30 -3.92
C LYS A 27 12.86 16.80 -3.59
N GLU A 28 11.98 17.63 -4.15
CA GLU A 28 11.91 19.08 -3.91
C GLU A 28 10.96 19.45 -2.77
N ASP A 29 9.95 18.63 -2.48
CA ASP A 29 8.93 18.91 -1.47
C ASP A 29 8.58 17.67 -0.65
N PHE A 30 9.09 17.62 0.59
CA PHE A 30 8.79 16.58 1.58
C PHE A 30 7.59 16.92 2.48
N SER A 31 6.91 18.06 2.28
CA SER A 31 5.74 18.45 3.08
C SER A 31 4.44 17.76 2.67
N GLY A 32 4.47 17.01 1.56
CA GLY A 32 3.34 16.20 1.09
C GLY A 32 3.01 15.01 1.99
N SER A 33 1.97 14.28 1.63
CA SER A 33 1.51 13.08 2.34
C SER A 33 1.24 11.89 1.42
N TYR A 34 1.47 12.04 0.11
CA TYR A 34 1.25 11.00 -0.89
C TYR A 34 2.55 10.47 -1.48
N ILE A 35 2.79 9.16 -1.37
CA ILE A 35 4.00 8.49 -1.85
C ILE A 35 3.70 7.72 -3.15
N HIS A 36 4.47 7.99 -4.20
CA HIS A 36 4.47 7.20 -5.42
C HIS A 36 5.54 6.10 -5.31
N TYR A 37 5.15 4.91 -4.84
CA TYR A 37 6.10 3.81 -4.60
C TYR A 37 6.64 3.19 -5.90
N GLY A 38 5.93 3.34 -7.03
CA GLY A 38 6.16 2.57 -8.27
C GLY A 38 5.74 1.10 -8.11
N ILE A 39 5.97 0.26 -9.12
CA ILE A 39 5.63 -1.18 -9.10
C ILE A 39 6.63 -1.91 -8.17
N ARG A 40 6.45 -1.75 -6.85
CA ARG A 40 7.40 -2.16 -5.81
C ARG A 40 6.68 -2.52 -4.51
N GLU A 41 5.78 -3.49 -4.53
CA GLU A 41 4.92 -3.89 -3.41
C GLU A 41 5.73 -4.25 -2.16
N HIS A 42 6.80 -5.03 -2.32
CA HIS A 42 7.65 -5.44 -1.20
C HIS A 42 8.34 -4.24 -0.54
N ALA A 43 8.93 -3.35 -1.36
CA ALA A 43 9.59 -2.15 -0.87
C ALA A 43 8.59 -1.17 -0.24
N MET A 44 7.40 -1.03 -0.83
CA MET A 44 6.30 -0.25 -0.26
C MET A 44 5.97 -0.72 1.16
N ALA A 45 5.69 -2.01 1.34
CA ALA A 45 5.35 -2.56 2.65
C ALA A 45 6.51 -2.46 3.66
N ALA A 46 7.76 -2.67 3.22
CA ALA A 46 8.94 -2.50 4.08
C ALA A 46 9.14 -1.03 4.50
N CYS A 47 8.95 -0.08 3.58
CA CYS A 47 8.98 1.36 3.89
C CYS A 47 7.86 1.74 4.87
N MET A 48 6.65 1.20 4.70
CA MET A 48 5.55 1.39 5.66
C MET A 48 5.92 0.93 7.06
N ASN A 49 6.61 -0.21 7.19
CA ASN A 49 7.09 -0.69 8.48
C ASN A 49 8.10 0.27 9.11
N GLY A 50 9.05 0.77 8.31
CA GLY A 50 10.00 1.80 8.74
C GLY A 50 9.31 3.09 9.20
N MET A 51 8.29 3.55 8.48
CA MET A 51 7.50 4.73 8.86
C MET A 51 6.73 4.53 10.16
N ALA A 52 6.10 3.37 10.35
CA ALA A 52 5.39 3.05 11.58
C ALA A 52 6.35 2.97 12.79
N LEU A 53 7.53 2.37 12.61
CA LEU A 53 8.57 2.31 13.64
C LEU A 53 9.15 3.68 14.00
N HIS A 54 9.32 4.55 13.01
CA HIS A 54 9.77 5.93 13.24
C HIS A 54 8.75 6.76 14.04
N ALA A 55 7.46 6.36 14.00
CA ALA A 55 6.33 7.09 14.58
C ALA A 55 6.09 8.47 13.96
N GLY A 56 5.03 9.14 14.43
CA GLY A 56 4.58 10.45 13.94
C GLY A 56 3.62 10.40 12.74
N VAL A 57 3.57 9.27 12.02
CA VAL A 57 2.65 9.04 10.89
C VAL A 57 1.96 7.68 11.02
N ILE A 58 0.79 7.55 10.38
CA ILE A 58 0.08 6.29 10.17
C ILE A 58 0.25 5.94 8.70
N PRO A 59 1.12 4.97 8.36
CA PRO A 59 1.42 4.65 6.98
C PRO A 59 0.32 3.79 6.34
N TYR A 60 -0.02 4.10 5.08
CA TYR A 60 -0.83 3.21 4.25
C TYR A 60 -0.23 2.96 2.86
N GLY A 61 -0.59 1.82 2.26
CA GLY A 61 -0.11 1.44 0.93
C GLY A 61 -1.13 0.58 0.20
N GLY A 62 -1.36 0.86 -1.09
CA GLY A 62 -2.31 0.13 -1.91
C GLY A 62 -1.70 -0.60 -3.10
N THR A 63 -2.18 -1.81 -3.33
CA THR A 63 -1.99 -2.65 -4.52
C THR A 63 -3.23 -3.55 -4.70
N PHE A 64 -3.25 -4.40 -5.72
CA PHE A 64 -4.29 -5.42 -5.87
C PHE A 64 -4.06 -6.56 -4.88
N LEU A 65 -5.13 -7.18 -4.38
CA LEU A 65 -5.05 -8.25 -3.39
C LEU A 65 -4.21 -9.44 -3.90
N VAL A 66 -4.33 -9.76 -5.19
CA VAL A 66 -3.52 -10.81 -5.85
C VAL A 66 -2.01 -10.55 -5.79
N PHE A 67 -1.58 -9.28 -5.71
CA PHE A 67 -0.17 -8.90 -5.60
C PHE A 67 0.30 -8.78 -4.15
N SER A 68 -0.56 -9.05 -3.16
CA SER A 68 -0.14 -9.11 -1.75
C SER A 68 0.93 -10.18 -1.51
N ASP A 69 1.00 -11.20 -2.36
CA ASP A 69 2.05 -12.21 -2.39
C ASP A 69 3.46 -11.61 -2.51
N TYR A 70 3.62 -10.53 -3.29
CA TYR A 70 4.90 -9.85 -3.46
C TYR A 70 5.38 -9.18 -2.16
N CYS A 71 4.46 -8.78 -1.28
CA CYS A 71 4.77 -8.09 -0.03
C CYS A 71 4.44 -8.88 1.24
N ARG A 72 4.01 -10.14 1.11
CA ARG A 72 3.65 -11.04 2.23
C ARG A 72 4.73 -11.11 3.33
N PRO A 73 6.04 -11.22 3.04
CA PRO A 73 7.06 -11.22 4.11
C PRO A 73 7.12 -9.91 4.90
N ALA A 74 6.90 -8.76 4.24
CA ALA A 74 6.88 -7.46 4.90
C ALA A 74 5.62 -7.30 5.76
N ILE A 75 4.45 -7.72 5.27
CA ILE A 75 3.19 -7.78 6.07
C ILE A 75 3.38 -8.63 7.32
N ARG A 76 4.04 -9.80 7.19
CA ARG A 76 4.37 -10.68 8.32
C ARG A 76 5.21 -9.95 9.37
N LEU A 77 6.19 -9.16 8.95
CA LEU A 77 7.00 -8.36 9.88
C LEU A 77 6.19 -7.26 10.57
N SER A 78 5.24 -6.64 9.88
CA SER A 78 4.32 -5.65 10.46
C SER A 78 3.53 -6.24 11.62
N ALA A 79 2.97 -7.45 11.40
CA ALA A 79 2.23 -8.17 12.43
C ALA A 79 3.13 -8.57 13.61
N LEU A 80 4.33 -9.11 13.33
CA LEU A 80 5.28 -9.52 14.37
C LEU A 80 5.74 -8.34 15.24
N MET A 81 5.94 -7.18 14.63
CA MET A 81 6.38 -5.95 15.31
C MET A 81 5.21 -5.12 15.87
N ALA A 82 3.96 -5.59 15.75
CA ALA A 82 2.75 -4.89 16.17
C ALA A 82 2.63 -3.46 15.60
N LEU A 83 2.91 -3.29 14.30
CA LEU A 83 2.92 -1.99 13.62
C LEU A 83 1.54 -1.61 13.07
N GLN A 84 1.20 -0.32 13.18
CA GLN A 84 -0.01 0.26 12.60
C GLN A 84 0.17 0.60 11.11
N ALA A 85 0.51 -0.39 10.29
CA ALA A 85 0.57 -0.27 8.83
C ALA A 85 -0.76 -0.66 8.19
N ILE A 86 -1.34 0.22 7.37
CA ILE A 86 -2.65 0.01 6.74
C ILE A 86 -2.48 -0.45 5.29
N TYR A 87 -2.95 -1.65 4.97
CA TYR A 87 -2.89 -2.21 3.63
C TYR A 87 -4.24 -2.03 2.90
N VAL A 88 -4.23 -1.30 1.80
CA VAL A 88 -5.41 -1.07 0.93
C VAL A 88 -5.33 -2.04 -0.25
N MET A 89 -5.84 -3.26 -0.04
CA MET A 89 -5.83 -4.33 -1.03
C MET A 89 -7.16 -4.34 -1.80
N THR A 90 -7.15 -3.84 -3.04
CA THR A 90 -8.37 -3.78 -3.87
C THR A 90 -8.43 -4.97 -4.84
N HIS A 91 -9.43 -5.02 -5.73
CA HIS A 91 -9.55 -6.09 -6.75
C HIS A 91 -9.52 -7.47 -6.07
N ASP A 92 -10.47 -7.68 -5.16
CA ASP A 92 -10.42 -8.68 -4.10
C ASP A 92 -10.96 -10.06 -4.50
N SER A 93 -11.34 -10.25 -5.75
CA SER A 93 -12.05 -11.46 -6.17
C SER A 93 -12.00 -11.69 -7.68
N ILE A 94 -12.67 -12.74 -8.14
CA ILE A 94 -12.94 -13.01 -9.56
C ILE A 94 -13.72 -11.88 -10.26
N GLY A 95 -14.29 -10.93 -9.51
CA GLY A 95 -15.01 -9.77 -10.05
C GLY A 95 -14.14 -8.81 -10.86
N VAL A 96 -12.82 -9.01 -10.89
CA VAL A 96 -11.89 -8.31 -11.77
C VAL A 96 -12.18 -8.55 -13.27
N GLY A 97 -12.68 -9.73 -13.63
CA GLY A 97 -13.09 -10.00 -15.02
C GLY A 97 -11.93 -10.28 -15.97
N GLU A 98 -11.79 -9.45 -17.01
CA GLU A 98 -11.00 -9.73 -18.21
C GLU A 98 -9.48 -9.82 -17.99
N ASP A 99 -8.94 -9.23 -16.91
CA ASP A 99 -7.52 -9.36 -16.57
C ASP A 99 -7.12 -10.81 -16.21
N GLY A 100 -8.11 -11.68 -16.01
CA GLY A 100 -7.95 -13.12 -15.97
C GLY A 100 -7.35 -13.67 -14.67
N PRO A 101 -7.04 -14.98 -14.64
CA PRO A 101 -6.72 -15.69 -13.40
C PRO A 101 -5.45 -15.19 -12.70
N THR A 102 -4.54 -14.54 -13.42
CA THR A 102 -3.33 -13.96 -12.81
C THR A 102 -3.62 -12.71 -11.98
N HIS A 103 -4.81 -12.13 -12.11
CA HIS A 103 -5.24 -10.93 -11.39
C HIS A 103 -6.40 -11.19 -10.42
N GLN A 104 -6.88 -12.42 -10.34
CA GLN A 104 -8.05 -12.80 -9.56
C GLN A 104 -7.59 -13.58 -8.32
N PRO A 105 -7.60 -12.97 -7.12
CA PRO A 105 -7.20 -13.66 -5.90
C PRO A 105 -8.20 -14.76 -5.53
N VAL A 106 -7.70 -15.89 -5.04
CA VAL A 106 -8.53 -17.04 -4.60
C VAL A 106 -8.25 -17.40 -3.14
N GLU A 107 -6.98 -17.59 -2.79
CA GLU A 107 -6.46 -18.06 -1.51
C GLU A 107 -6.07 -16.94 -0.53
N HIS A 108 -6.11 -15.69 -0.99
CA HIS A 108 -5.40 -14.59 -0.33
C HIS A 108 -6.06 -14.12 0.99
N LEU A 109 -7.33 -14.49 1.23
CA LEU A 109 -8.06 -14.20 2.47
C LEU A 109 -7.89 -15.28 3.57
N ALA A 110 -7.37 -16.46 3.22
CA ALA A 110 -7.39 -17.65 4.09
C ALA A 110 -6.42 -17.59 5.29
#